data_AF-A0A838Q6N1-F1
#
_entry.id   AF-A0A838Q6N1-F1
#
_cell.length_a   1.000
_cell.length_b   1.000
_cell.length_c   1.000
_cell.angle_alpha   90.00
_cell.angle_beta   90.00
_cell.angle_gamma   90.00
#
_symmetry.space_group_name_H-M   'P 1'
#
loop_
_entity.id
_entity.type
_entity.pdbx_description
1 polymer ?
#
loop_
_entity_poly.entity_id
_entity_poly.type
_entity_poly.pdbx_seq_one_letter_code
_entity_poly.pdbx_strand_id
1 'polypeptide(L)' 'MNEQNVLKWLHTASSEEAHDYVPRTSKEVLAHTKLLGPGETDTITFNAPQIPGSYLYVCSFPGHYSQGTKGMMTVK' A
#
# COMPACT_ATOMS: atom_id res chain seq x y z
N MET A 1 -9.40 -2.79 5.06
CA MET A 1 -9.65 -3.99 4.23
C MET A 1 -9.45 -5.23 5.10
N ASN A 2 -10.18 -6.32 4.87
CA ASN A 2 -9.83 -7.61 5.45
C ASN A 2 -8.73 -8.30 4.61
N GLU A 3 -8.14 -9.37 5.10
CA GLU A 3 -7.00 -10.03 4.43
C GLU A 3 -7.33 -10.52 3.01
N GLN A 4 -8.52 -11.08 2.78
CA GLN A 4 -8.94 -11.53 1.45
C GLN A 4 -9.05 -10.37 0.45
N ASN A 5 -9.60 -9.23 0.88
CA ASN A 5 -9.68 -8.04 0.05
C ASN A 5 -8.30 -7.46 -0.27
N VAL A 6 -7.36 -7.54 0.67
CA VAL A 6 -5.96 -7.13 0.45
C VAL A 6 -5.30 -8.03 -0.60
N LEU A 7 -5.43 -9.35 -0.47
CA LEU A 7 -4.83 -10.28 -1.45
C LEU A 7 -5.43 -10.09 -2.86
N LYS A 8 -6.74 -9.85 -2.96
CA LYS A 8 -7.37 -9.52 -4.24
C LYS A 8 -6.82 -8.21 -4.82
N TRP A 9 -6.66 -7.19 -4.00
CA TRP A 9 -6.09 -5.91 -4.44
C TRP A 9 -4.63 -6.08 -4.89
N LEU A 10 -3.82 -6.85 -4.15
CA LEU A 10 -2.42 -7.13 -4.49
C LEU A 10 -2.29 -7.93 -5.79
N HIS A 11 -3.24 -8.82 -6.08
CA HIS A 11 -3.28 -9.50 -7.37
C HIS A 11 -3.47 -8.50 -8.52
N THR A 12 -4.39 -7.54 -8.39
CA THR A 12 -4.54 -6.47 -9.39
C THR A 12 -3.30 -5.56 -9.45
N ALA A 13 -2.73 -5.22 -8.30
CA ALA A 13 -1.51 -4.41 -8.22
C ALA A 13 -0.32 -5.03 -8.96
N SER A 14 -0.24 -6.36 -9.01
CA SER A 14 0.88 -7.08 -9.61
C SER A 14 1.07 -6.82 -11.12
N SER A 15 0.03 -6.35 -11.82
CA SER A 15 0.09 -5.97 -13.24
C SER A 15 0.29 -4.47 -13.49
N GLU A 16 0.50 -3.66 -12.45
CA GLU A 16 0.56 -2.20 -12.52
C GLU A 16 2.00 -1.67 -12.36
N GLU A 17 2.97 -2.30 -13.03
CA GLU A 17 4.41 -1.95 -12.95
C GLU A 17 4.67 -0.47 -13.26
N ALA A 18 4.04 0.05 -14.32
CA ALA A 18 4.18 1.46 -14.73
C ALA A 18 3.58 2.48 -13.74
N HIS A 19 2.91 1.98 -12.69
CA HIS A 19 2.21 2.76 -11.68
C HIS A 19 2.62 2.31 -10.27
N ASP A 20 3.90 1.96 -10.09
CA ASP A 20 4.48 1.60 -8.79
C ASP A 20 3.81 0.40 -8.10
N TYR A 21 3.19 -0.49 -8.88
CA TYR A 21 2.32 -1.56 -8.38
C TYR A 21 1.17 -1.01 -7.52
N VAL A 22 0.57 0.09 -7.94
CA VAL A 22 -0.64 0.68 -7.35
C VAL A 22 -1.69 0.84 -8.45
N PRO A 23 -2.81 0.10 -8.43
CA PRO A 23 -3.86 0.23 -9.43
C PRO A 23 -4.42 1.65 -9.48
N ARG A 24 -4.41 2.27 -10.66
CA ARG A 24 -4.92 3.63 -10.87
C ARG A 24 -6.39 3.82 -10.51
N THR A 25 -7.16 2.74 -10.52
CA THR A 25 -8.58 2.73 -10.18
C THR A 25 -8.83 2.48 -8.70
N SER A 26 -7.79 2.31 -7.88
CA SER A 26 -7.93 2.06 -6.45
C SER A 26 -8.46 3.30 -5.74
N LYS A 27 -9.53 3.09 -4.96
CA LYS A 27 -10.15 4.10 -4.09
C LYS A 27 -9.79 3.90 -2.63
N GLU A 28 -9.11 2.80 -2.33
CA GLU A 28 -8.78 2.32 -0.98
C GLU A 28 -7.44 2.86 -0.47
N VAL A 29 -6.61 3.41 -1.37
CA VAL A 29 -5.28 3.93 -1.05
C VAL A 29 -5.38 5.38 -0.58
N LEU A 30 -4.94 5.64 0.65
CA LEU A 30 -4.86 7.00 1.21
C LEU A 30 -3.69 7.79 0.63
N ALA A 31 -2.56 7.09 0.44
CA ALA A 31 -1.28 7.64 0.05
C ALA A 31 -0.33 6.49 -0.35
N HIS A 32 0.61 6.72 -1.26
CA HIS A 32 1.69 5.80 -1.58
C HIS A 32 2.96 6.57 -1.98
N THR A 33 4.13 6.01 -1.71
CA THR A 33 5.40 6.50 -2.27
C THR A 33 5.56 6.02 -3.71
N LYS A 34 6.62 6.47 -4.40
CA LYS A 34 7.10 5.77 -5.58
C LYS A 34 7.63 4.36 -5.23
N LEU A 35 7.76 3.50 -6.23
CA LEU A 35 8.56 2.29 -6.11
C LEU A 35 10.04 2.68 -6.00
N LEU A 36 10.73 2.11 -5.00
CA LEU A 36 12.12 2.42 -4.71
C LEU A 36 13.05 1.26 -5.08
N GLY A 37 14.11 1.58 -5.80
CA GLY A 37 15.23 0.70 -6.02
C GLY A 37 16.22 0.69 -4.84
N PRO A 38 17.28 -0.13 -4.91
CA PRO A 38 18.32 -0.17 -3.89
C PRO A 38 18.99 1.20 -3.68
N GLY A 39 19.06 1.65 -2.43
CA GLY A 39 19.71 2.91 -2.05
C GLY A 39 18.87 4.17 -2.27
N GLU A 40 17.67 4.05 -2.83
CA GLU A 40 16.76 5.18 -3.00
C GLU A 40 15.95 5.46 -1.72
N THR A 41 15.43 6.68 -1.62
CA THR A 41 14.54 7.10 -0.53
C THR A 41 13.47 8.02 -1.09
N ASP A 42 12.29 7.93 -0.50
CA ASP A 42 11.17 8.84 -0.76
C ASP A 42 10.43 9.11 0.56
N THR A 43 9.67 10.19 0.59
CA THR A 43 8.84 10.57 1.74
C THR A 43 7.51 11.10 1.25
N ILE A 44 6.43 10.54 1.76
CA ILE A 44 5.08 11.04 1.51
C ILE A 44 4.50 11.71 2.76
N THR A 45 3.86 12.86 2.55
CA THR A 45 3.07 13.57 3.55
C THR A 45 1.61 13.54 3.13
N PHE A 46 0.73 13.08 4.02
CA PHE A 46 -0.71 13.04 3.77
C PHE A 46 -1.46 13.36 5.06
N ASN A 47 -2.71 13.80 4.92
CA ASN A 47 -3.56 14.05 6.08
C ASN A 47 -4.05 12.72 6.65
N ALA A 48 -3.87 12.52 7.96
CA ALA A 48 -4.42 11.35 8.63
C ALA A 48 -5.96 11.32 8.47
N PRO A 49 -6.55 10.13 8.28
CA PRO A 49 -8.01 9.99 8.26
C PRO A 49 -8.65 10.53 9.52
N GLN A 50 -9.84 11.14 9.38
CA GLN A 50 -10.62 11.61 10.53
C GLN A 50 -11.33 10.49 11.28
N ILE A 51 -11.48 9.33 10.65
CA ILE A 51 -12.13 8.17 11.24
C ILE A 51 -11.08 7.43 12.07
N PRO A 52 -11.25 7.29 13.40
CA PRO A 52 -10.36 6.47 14.21
C PRO A 52 -10.39 5.02 13.74
N GLY A 53 -9.24 4.34 13.79
CA GLY A 53 -9.17 2.97 13.36
C GLY A 53 -7.78 2.50 12.98
N SER A 54 -7.78 1.30 12.40
CA SER A 54 -6.60 0.56 12.00
C SER A 54 -6.45 0.57 10.48
N TYR A 55 -5.40 1.21 10.00
CA TYR A 55 -5.11 1.40 8.59
C TYR A 55 -3.88 0.58 8.20
N LEU A 56 -4.07 -0.39 7.32
CA LEU A 56 -3.00 -1.25 6.82
C LEU A 56 -2.11 -0.47 5.86
N TYR A 57 -0.80 -0.53 6.07
CA TYR A 57 0.20 -0.17 5.06
C TYR A 57 0.95 -1.43 4.62
N VAL A 58 1.27 -1.51 3.33
CA VAL A 58 1.92 -2.67 2.70
C VAL A 58 2.94 -2.20 1.67
N CYS A 59 3.93 -3.04 1.38
CA CYS A 59 4.61 -2.98 0.08
C CYS A 59 3.79 -3.80 -0.93
N SER A 60 3.32 -3.13 -1.99
CA SER A 60 2.48 -3.73 -3.03
C SER A 60 3.28 -4.44 -4.14
N PHE A 61 4.61 -4.37 -4.09
CA PHE A 61 5.48 -5.10 -5.01
C PHE A 61 5.16 -6.61 -4.95
N PRO A 62 5.07 -7.31 -6.10
CA PRO A 62 4.67 -8.70 -6.15
C PRO A 62 5.42 -9.59 -5.15
N GLY A 63 4.66 -10.23 -4.25
CA GLY A 63 5.19 -11.17 -3.25
C GLY A 63 5.80 -10.55 -2.00
N HIS A 64 5.94 -9.22 -1.89
CA HIS A 64 6.54 -8.61 -0.69
C HIS A 64 5.60 -8.67 0.51
N TYR A 65 4.29 -8.44 0.31
CA TYR A 65 3.29 -8.56 1.36
C TYR A 65 3.33 -9.92 2.10
N SER A 66 3.48 -11.04 1.37
CA SER A 66 3.55 -12.38 1.98
C SER A 66 4.87 -12.63 2.73
N GLN A 67 5.92 -11.88 2.41
CA GLN A 67 7.21 -11.89 3.13
C GLN A 67 7.19 -11.00 4.38
N GLY A 68 6.06 -10.35 4.68
CA GLY A 68 5.86 -9.62 5.93
C GLY A 68 6.08 -8.12 5.85
N THR A 69 6.28 -7.53 4.67
CA THR A 69 6.34 -6.06 4.50
C THR A 69 4.93 -5.45 4.58
N LYS A 70 4.39 -5.47 5.79
CA LYS A 70 3.07 -4.95 6.15
C LYS A 70 3.07 -4.47 7.59
N GLY A 71 2.20 -3.52 7.91
CA GLY A 71 1.99 -3.09 9.28
C GLY A 71 0.74 -2.23 9.42
N MET A 72 0.46 -1.78 10.65
CA MET A 72 -0.77 -1.07 10.98
C MET A 72 -0.46 0.33 11.51
N MET A 73 -1.04 1.33 10.85
CA MET A 73 -1.15 2.68 11.40
C MET A 73 -2.44 2.78 12.21
N THR A 74 -2.34 3.18 13.47
CA THR A 74 -3.50 3.42 14.34
C THR A 74 -3.79 4.91 14.42
N VAL A 75 -5.01 5.29 14.02
CA VAL A 75 -5.58 6.62 14.30
C VAL A 75 -6.48 6.48 15.52
N LYS A 76 -6.30 7.35 16.52
CA LYS A 76 -7.04 7.37 17.78
C LYS A 76 -8.03 8.52 17.82
#